data_AF-A0A1G2ZGJ3-F1
#
_entry.id   AF-A0A1G2ZGJ3-F1
#
_cell.length_a   1.000
_cell.length_b   1.000
_cell.length_c   1.000
_cell.angle_alpha   90.00
_cell.angle_beta   90.00
_cell.angle_gamma   90.00
#
_symmetry.space_group_name_H-M   'P 1'
#
loop_
_entity.id
_entity.type
_entity.pdbx_description
1 polymer ?
#
loop_
_entity_poly.entity_id
_entity_poly.type
_entity_poly.pdbx_seq_one_letter_code
_entity_poly.pdbx_strand_id
1 'polypeptide(L)'
;MTSWYETPGLVALEAGLSGVPLVLPEGGSAREYFGPHAAYVRPNDLPGIRRAVLAALARPRDHTLAQFVRDNYSWNAVAAITKTAYQRVFTKRESRVLHGR
;
A
#
# COMPACT_ATOMS: atom_id res chain seq x y z
N MET A 1 -10.22 8.36 2.49
CA MET A 1 -9.68 9.33 3.46
C MET A 1 -8.77 10.29 2.69
N THR A 2 -8.84 11.59 2.91
CA THR A 2 -8.03 12.60 2.19
C THR A 2 -7.34 13.53 3.19
N SER A 3 -6.35 13.01 3.92
CA SER A 3 -5.48 13.81 4.80
C SER A 3 -4.19 14.20 4.05
N TRP A 4 -3.39 15.11 4.61
CA TRP A 4 -2.18 15.64 3.95
C TRP A 4 -1.03 14.64 3.91
N TYR A 5 -1.00 13.71 4.87
CA TYR A 5 -0.01 12.66 4.97
C TYR A 5 -0.65 11.43 5.60
N GLU A 6 -0.69 10.33 4.85
CA GLU A 6 -1.04 9.01 5.37
C GLU A 6 0.17 8.08 5.22
N THR A 7 0.45 7.33 6.29
CA THR A 7 0.95 5.96 6.10
C THR A 7 -0.20 5.18 5.49
N PRO A 8 0.00 4.31 4.50
CA PRO A 8 -1.11 3.68 3.80
C PRO A 8 -1.89 2.87 4.83
N GLY A 9 -3.09 3.34 5.12
CA GLY A 9 -3.85 2.85 6.26
C GLY A 9 -4.30 1.42 6.01
N LEU A 10 -4.42 0.65 7.10
CA LEU A 10 -5.05 -0.68 7.05
C LEU A 10 -6.42 -0.64 6.36
N VAL A 11 -7.16 0.46 6.55
CA VAL A 11 -8.45 0.73 5.88
C VAL A 11 -8.33 0.68 4.35
N ALA A 12 -7.26 1.24 3.76
CA ALA A 12 -7.06 1.22 2.32
C ALA A 12 -6.70 -0.19 1.82
N LEU A 13 -5.93 -0.95 2.61
CA LEU A 13 -5.61 -2.35 2.31
C LEU A 13 -6.86 -3.23 2.40
N GLU A 14 -7.71 -3.06 3.41
CA GLU A 14 -8.98 -3.80 3.57
C GLU A 14 -9.96 -3.50 2.43
N ALA A 15 -10.11 -2.22 2.07
CA ALA A 15 -10.93 -1.80 0.93
C ALA A 15 -10.38 -2.35 -0.39
N GLY A 16 -9.06 -2.28 -0.58
CA GLY A 16 -8.37 -2.83 -1.75
C GLY A 16 -8.51 -4.35 -1.85
N LEU A 17 -8.38 -5.07 -0.74
CA LEU A 17 -8.59 -6.52 -0.66
C LEU A 17 -10.02 -6.92 -1.05
N SER A 18 -10.99 -6.04 -0.79
CA SER A 18 -12.40 -6.19 -1.18
C SER A 18 -12.65 -5.81 -2.65
N GLY A 19 -11.63 -5.36 -3.37
CA GLY A 19 -11.71 -4.87 -4.75
C GLY A 19 -12.46 -3.56 -4.89
N VAL A 20 -12.64 -2.79 -3.81
CA VAL A 20 -13.36 -1.50 -3.90
C VAL A 20 -12.43 -0.46 -4.55
N PRO A 21 -12.90 0.30 -5.56
CA PRO A 21 -12.11 1.37 -6.16
C PRO A 21 -11.63 2.38 -5.10
N LEU A 22 -10.34 2.70 -5.11
CA LEU A 22 -9.71 3.52 -4.08
C LEU A 22 -9.54 4.97 -4.53
N VAL A 23 -9.89 5.91 -3.65
CA VAL A 23 -9.56 7.34 -3.75
C VAL A 23 -8.70 7.70 -2.55
N LEU A 24 -7.42 7.98 -2.80
CA LEU A 24 -6.37 8.16 -1.80
C LEU A 24 -5.71 9.54 -1.94
N PRO A 25 -5.07 10.07 -0.90
CA PRO A 25 -4.32 11.31 -1.02
C PRO A 25 -3.12 11.14 -1.96
N GLU A 26 -2.79 12.17 -2.73
CA GLU A 26 -1.58 12.21 -3.55
C GLU A 26 -0.30 12.27 -2.70
N GLY A 27 -0.38 12.89 -1.51
CA GLY A 27 0.72 12.98 -0.55
C GLY A 27 0.88 11.73 0.32
N GLY A 28 2.07 11.56 0.89
CA GLY A 28 2.41 10.42 1.74
C GLY A 28 2.83 9.19 0.94
N SER A 29 2.58 8.00 1.51
CA SER A 29 3.09 6.72 0.96
C SER A 29 2.04 5.91 0.21
N ALA A 30 0.82 6.44 0.04
CA ALA A 30 -0.27 5.75 -0.65
C ALA A 30 0.12 5.28 -2.06
N ARG A 31 0.86 6.13 -2.80
CA ARG A 31 1.31 5.80 -4.16
C ARG A 31 2.34 4.69 -4.20
N GLU A 32 3.18 4.56 -3.18
CA GLU A 32 4.17 3.48 -3.07
C GLU A 32 3.49 2.12 -2.87
N TYR A 33 2.33 2.09 -2.20
CA TYR A 33 1.61 0.86 -1.90
C TYR A 33 0.64 0.46 -3.01
N PHE A 34 -0.07 1.42 -3.59
CA PHE A 34 -1.14 1.10 -4.54
C PHE A 34 -0.77 1.39 -6.00
N GLY A 35 0.32 2.11 -6.28
CA GLY A 35 0.80 2.37 -7.63
C GLY A 35 -0.33 2.84 -8.56
N PRO A 36 -0.63 2.14 -9.66
CA PRO A 36 -1.71 2.50 -10.58
C PRO A 36 -3.13 2.06 -10.12
N HIS A 37 -3.25 1.31 -9.02
CA HIS A 37 -4.52 0.71 -8.59
C HIS A 37 -5.45 1.65 -7.80
N ALA A 38 -5.09 2.93 -7.63
CA ALA A 38 -5.88 3.93 -6.94
C ALA A 38 -5.94 5.25 -7.71
N ALA A 39 -7.01 6.02 -7.48
CA ALA A 39 -7.06 7.42 -7.87
C ALA A 39 -6.45 8.28 -6.75
N TYR A 40 -5.63 9.26 -7.12
CA TYR A 40 -4.94 10.13 -6.18
C TYR A 40 -5.49 11.56 -6.27
N VAL A 41 -5.80 12.15 -5.13
CA VAL A 41 -6.40 13.49 -5.05
C VAL A 41 -5.64 14.37 -4.06
N ARG A 42 -5.54 15.66 -4.38
CA ARG A 42 -5.00 16.66 -3.44
C ARG A 42 -6.07 16.99 -2.40
N PRO A 43 -5.75 17.03 -1.10
CA PRO A 43 -6.77 17.26 -0.07
C PRO A 43 -7.42 18.66 -0.15
N ASN A 44 -6.76 19.64 -0.77
CA ASN A 44 -7.29 20.99 -0.98
C ASN A 44 -8.04 21.17 -2.32
N ASP A 45 -8.19 20.11 -3.13
CA ASP A 45 -8.93 20.14 -4.39
C ASP A 45 -10.31 19.51 -4.23
N LEU A 46 -11.24 20.24 -3.60
CA LEU A 46 -12.62 19.78 -3.39
C LEU A 46 -13.32 19.33 -4.70
N PRO A 47 -13.24 20.07 -5.82
CA PRO A 47 -13.78 19.60 -7.09
C PRO A 47 -13.14 18.28 -7.57
N GLY A 48 -11.82 18.14 -7.41
CA GLY A 48 -11.09 16.90 -7.73
C GLY A 48 -11.55 15.71 -6.90
N ILE A 49 -11.69 15.89 -5.59
CA ILE A 49 -12.20 14.87 -4.67
C ILE A 49 -13.60 14.43 -5.11
N ARG A 50 -14.51 15.38 -5.36
CA ARG A 50 -15.88 15.07 -5.81
C ARG A 50 -15.88 14.25 -7.09
N ARG A 51 -15.11 14.66 -8.11
CA ARG A 51 -15.03 13.94 -9.39
C ARG A 51 -14.49 12.52 -9.20
N ALA A 52 -13.42 12.36 -8.43
CA ALA A 52 -12.80 11.07 -8.19
C ALA A 52 -13.74 10.10 -7.46
N VAL A 53 -14.46 10.58 -6.44
CA VAL A 53 -15.43 9.76 -5.69
C VAL A 53 -16.60 9.33 -6.59
N LEU A 54 -17.17 10.24 -7.37
CA LEU A 54 -18.25 9.90 -8.30
C LEU A 54 -17.79 8.88 -9.36
N ALA A 55 -16.58 9.05 -9.90
CA ALA A 55 -15.98 8.09 -10.82
C ALA A 55 -15.74 6.72 -10.17
N ALA A 56 -15.29 6.68 -8.92
CA ALA A 56 -15.10 5.46 -8.16
C ALA A 56 -16.42 4.72 -7.89
N LEU A 57 -17.49 5.44 -7.54
CA LEU A 57 -18.83 4.89 -7.32
C LEU A 57 -19.44 4.27 -8.58
N ALA A 58 -19.10 4.80 -9.77
CA ALA A 58 -19.58 4.28 -11.04
C ALA A 58 -18.79 3.06 -11.53
N ARG A 59 -17.66 2.71 -10.90
CA ARG A 59 -16.83 1.57 -11.29
C ARG A 59 -17.26 0.30 -10.54
N PRO A 60 -17.26 -0.87 -11.22
CA PRO A 60 -17.43 -2.13 -10.52
C PRO A 60 -16.23 -2.42 -9.62
N ARG A 61 -16.37 -3.44 -8.77
CA ARG A 61 -15.24 -3.95 -8.00
C ARG A 61 -14.13 -4.44 -8.94
N ASP A 62 -12.90 -4.15 -8.56
CA ASP A 62 -11.68 -4.46 -9.28
C ASP A 62 -11.01 -5.70 -8.66
N HIS A 63 -11.17 -6.85 -9.29
CA HIS A 63 -10.56 -8.10 -8.86
C HIS A 63 -9.03 -8.09 -8.97
N THR A 64 -8.47 -7.29 -9.87
CA THR A 64 -7.02 -7.13 -10.04
C THR A 64 -6.43 -6.39 -8.85
N LEU A 65 -7.07 -5.32 -8.37
CA LEU A 65 -6.69 -4.64 -7.13
C LEU A 65 -6.77 -5.60 -5.93
N ALA A 66 -7.84 -6.37 -5.82
CA ALA A 66 -8.00 -7.35 -4.74
C ALA A 66 -6.88 -8.40 -4.74
N GLN A 67 -6.51 -8.88 -5.93
CA GLN A 67 -5.43 -9.85 -6.09
C GLN A 67 -4.07 -9.23 -5.76
N PHE A 68 -3.81 -8.03 -6.26
CA PHE A 68 -2.60 -7.27 -5.95
C PHE A 68 -2.40 -7.10 -4.44
N VAL A 69 -3.46 -6.74 -3.70
CA VAL A 69 -3.38 -6.60 -2.24
C VAL A 69 -3.14 -7.94 -1.55
N ARG A 70 -3.81 -9.03 -1.98
CA ARG A 70 -3.57 -10.38 -1.41
C ARG A 70 -2.11 -10.81 -1.55
N ASP A 71 -1.55 -10.62 -2.74
CA ASP A 71 -0.23 -11.16 -3.08
C ASP A 71 0.90 -10.37 -2.42
N ASN A 72 0.74 -9.05 -2.27
CA ASN A 72 1.81 -8.18 -1.78
C ASN A 72 1.69 -7.84 -0.29
N TYR A 73 0.47 -7.78 0.25
CA TYR A 73 0.21 -7.19 1.57
C TYR A 73 -0.61 -8.08 2.51
N SER A 74 -0.79 -9.37 2.18
CA SER A 74 -1.32 -10.33 3.16
C SER A 74 -0.36 -10.52 4.34
N TRP A 75 -0.91 -10.93 5.48
CA TRP A 75 -0.10 -11.27 6.67
C TRP A 75 1.02 -12.26 6.35
N ASN A 76 0.73 -13.28 5.54
CA ASN A 76 1.72 -14.28 5.13
C ASN A 76 2.83 -13.65 4.26
N ALA A 77 2.48 -12.83 3.27
CA ALA A 77 3.44 -12.15 2.41
C ALA A 77 4.36 -11.23 3.23
N VAL A 78 3.78 -10.37 4.06
CA VAL A 78 4.53 -9.41 4.88
C VAL A 78 5.37 -10.11 5.95
N ALA A 79 4.88 -11.20 6.56
CA ALA A 79 5.64 -11.99 7.51
C ALA A 79 6.87 -12.65 6.85
N ALA A 80 6.72 -13.19 5.64
CA ALA A 80 7.82 -13.80 4.90
C ALA A 80 8.91 -12.78 4.54
N ILE A 81 8.53 -11.58 4.07
CA ILE A 81 9.46 -10.49 3.77
C ILE A 81 10.18 -10.03 5.04
N THR A 82 9.42 -9.82 6.12
CA THR A 82 9.95 -9.41 7.43
C THR A 82 10.95 -10.43 7.96
N LYS A 83 10.61 -11.73 7.94
CA LYS A 83 11.52 -12.82 8.33
C LYS A 83 12.82 -12.80 7.51
N THR A 84 12.70 -12.65 6.19
CA THR A 84 13.85 -12.58 5.29
C THR A 84 14.76 -11.39 5.62
N ALA A 85 14.18 -10.24 5.93
CA ALA A 85 14.94 -9.05 6.34
C ALA A 85 15.72 -9.29 7.64
N TYR A 86 15.08 -9.90 8.65
CA TYR A 86 15.76 -10.27 9.90
C TYR A 86 16.92 -11.26 9.65
N GLN A 87 16.69 -12.30 8.85
CA GLN A 87 17.73 -13.28 8.50
C GLN A 87 18.92 -12.61 7.81
N ARG A 88 18.69 -11.68 6.88
CA ARG A 88 19.76 -10.94 6.19
C ARG A 88 20.64 -10.14 7.15
N VAL A 89 20.04 -9.49 8.14
CA VAL A 89 20.78 -8.73 9.15
C VAL A 89 21.57 -9.67 10.07
N PHE A 90 20.97 -10.80 10.45
CA PHE A 90 21.60 -11.79 11.31
C PHE A 90 22.83 -12.43 10.65
N THR A 91 22.69 -12.91 9.40
CA THR A 91 23.82 -13.50 8.64
C THR A 91 24.95 -12.51 8.42
N LYS A 92 24.65 -11.24 8.08
CA LYS A 92 25.68 -10.20 7.92
C LYS A 92 26.48 -9.94 9.20
N ARG A 93 25.88 -10.10 10.38
CA ARG A 93 26.58 -9.96 11.67
C ARG A 93 27.55 -11.12 11.90
N GLU A 94 27.16 -12.36 11.63
CA GLU A 94 28.06 -13.51 11.77
C GLU A 94 29.26 -13.41 10.82
N SER A 95 29.06 -13.03 9.56
CA SER A 95 30.17 -12.86 8.61
C SER A 95 31.16 -11.77 9.02
N ARG A 96 30.69 -10.68 9.66
CA ARG A 96 31.55 -9.59 10.17
C ARG A 96 32.32 -9.98 11.43
N VAL A 97 31.75 -10.85 12.27
CA VAL A 97 32.44 -11.38 13.47
C VAL A 97 33.54 -12.37 13.08
N LEU A 98 33.35 -13.15 12.01
CA LEU A 98 34.32 -14.14 11.54
C LEU A 98 35.51 -13.55 10.76
N HIS A 99 35.35 -12.41 10.08
CA HIS A 99 36.43 -11.75 9.32
C HIS A 99 37.12 -10.59 10.08
N GLY A 100 36.78 -10.39 11.36
CA GLY A 100 37.33 -9.34 12.21
C GLY A 100 38.35 -9.84 13.25
N ARG A 101 38.98 -11.01 13.02
CA ARG A 101 40.11 -11.52 13.81
C ARG A 101 41.36 -11.56 12.95
#